data_AF-A0A356TBM9-F1
#
_entry.id   AF-A0A356TBM9-F1
#
_cell.length_a   1.000
_cell.length_b   1.000
_cell.length_c   1.000
_cell.angle_alpha   90.00
_cell.angle_beta   90.00
_cell.angle_gamma   90.00
#
_symmetry.space_group_name_H-M   'P 1'
#
loop_
_entity.id
_entity.type
_entity.pdbx_description
1 polymer ?
#
loop_
_entity_poly.entity_id
_entity_poly.type
_entity_poly.pdbx_seq_one_letter_code
_entity_poly.pdbx_strand_id
1 'polypeptide(L)' 'EKITWGKLEVETPKFMIQSDATIVAPLIFGYILGD' A
#
# COMPACT_ATOMS: atom_id res chain seq x y z
N GLU A 1 1.96 -15.40 -3.10
CA GLU A 1 0.85 -15.38 -2.12
C GLU A 1 -0.32 -14.47 -2.50
N LYS A 2 -0.18 -13.16 -2.76
CA LYS A 2 -1.35 -12.35 -3.17
C LYS A 2 -1.82 -12.62 -4.61
N ILE A 3 -0.90 -12.80 -5.56
CA ILE A 3 -1.22 -13.09 -6.98
C ILE A 3 -1.54 -14.57 -7.20
N THR A 4 -0.75 -15.49 -6.63
CA THR A 4 -0.92 -16.94 -6.79
C THR A 4 -2.24 -17.48 -6.23
N TRP A 5 -2.90 -16.73 -5.36
CA TRP A 5 -4.22 -17.06 -4.80
C TRP A 5 -5.35 -16.24 -5.45
N GLY A 6 -5.08 -15.48 -6.52
CA GLY A 6 -6.07 -14.67 -7.22
C GLY A 6 -6.62 -13.48 -6.43
N LYS A 7 -5.99 -13.09 -5.31
CA LYS A 7 -6.40 -11.92 -4.50
C LYS A 7 -6.01 -10.58 -5.13
N LEU A 8 -5.12 -10.62 -6.11
CA LEU A 8 -4.64 -9.48 -6.88
C LEU A 8 -4.37 -9.97 -8.30
N GLU A 9 -4.75 -9.17 -9.31
CA GLU A 9 -4.42 -9.50 -10.70
C GLU A 9 -2.91 -9.40 -10.94
N VAL A 10 -2.44 -10.10 -11.98
CA VAL A 10 -1.02 -10.12 -12.35
C VAL A 10 -0.52 -8.74 -12.74
N GLU A 11 -1.36 -7.98 -13.46
CA GLU A 11 -1.00 -6.66 -13.99
C GLU A 11 -1.17 -5.52 -12.98
N THR A 12 -1.73 -5.78 -11.79
CA THR A 12 -1.93 -4.72 -10.81
C THR A 12 -0.59 -4.27 -10.21
N PRO A 13 -0.22 -2.98 -10.32
CA PRO A 13 0.99 -2.46 -9.69
C PRO A 13 0.88 -2.58 -8.16
N LYS A 14 1.92 -3.10 -7.52
CA LYS A 14 1.98 -3.25 -6.06
C LYS A 14 3.28 -2.65 -5.52
N PHE A 15 3.16 -1.98 -4.37
CA PHE A 15 4.27 -1.38 -3.65
C PHE A 15 4.24 -1.84 -2.20
N MET A 16 5.41 -2.04 -1.60
CA MET A 16 5.54 -2.44 -0.19
C MET A 16 6.46 -1.45 0.52
N ILE A 17 5.96 -0.82 1.57
CA ILE A 17 6.74 0.09 2.42
C ILE A 17 7.19 -0.71 3.64
N GLN A 18 8.50 -0.93 3.76
CA GLN A 18 9.10 -1.69 4.87
C GLN A 18 9.49 -0.76 6.03
N SER A 19 8.52 -0.02 6.55
CA SER A 19 8.67 0.89 7.68
C SER A 19 7.46 0.78 8.61
N ASP A 20 7.56 1.33 9.82
CA ASP A 20 6.48 1.27 10.81
C ASP A 20 5.24 2.04 10.32
N ALA A 21 4.08 1.38 10.35
CA ALA A 21 2.81 1.94 9.90
C ALA A 21 2.41 3.19 10.71
N THR A 22 2.78 3.28 11.99
CA THR A 22 2.49 4.44 12.84
C THR A 22 3.24 5.70 12.39
N ILE A 23 4.37 5.53 11.71
CA ILE A 23 5.16 6.63 11.14
C ILE A 23 4.66 6.96 9.73
N VAL A 24 4.46 5.94 8.88
CA VAL A 24 4.18 6.20 7.44
C VAL A 24 2.71 6.44 7.13
N ALA A 25 1.76 5.84 7.85
CA ALA A 25 0.34 6.00 7.54
C ALA A 25 -0.16 7.45 7.68
N PRO A 26 0.18 8.21 8.73
CA PRO A 26 -0.22 9.62 8.84
C PRO A 26 0.32 10.49 7.70
N LEU A 27 1.56 10.25 7.25
CA LEU A 27 2.18 10.97 6.14
C LEU A 27 1.48 10.69 4.81
N ILE A 28 1.16 9.42 4.54
CA ILE A 28 0.46 9.00 3.32
C ILE A 28 -0.96 9.57 3.31
N PHE A 29 -1.69 9.47 4.42
CA PHE A 29 -3.05 10.02 4.51
C PHE A 29 -3.05 11.53 4.36
N GLY A 30 -2.11 12.24 4.98
CA GLY A 30 -1.98 13.69 4.80
C GLY A 30 -1.65 14.10 3.36
N TYR A 31 -0.83 13.32 2.65
CA TYR A 31 -0.46 13.63 1.27
C TYR A 31 -1.54 13.29 0.23
N ILE A 32 -2.29 12.20 0.43
CA ILE A 32 -3.26 11.69 -0.55
C ILE A 32 -4.69 12.17 -0.26
N LEU A 33 -5.07 12.23 1.02
CA LEU A 33 -6.44 12.53 1.47
C LEU A 33 -6.57 13.95 2.06
N GLY A 34 -5.47 14.70 2.13
CA GLY A 34 -5.43 16.00 2.80
C GLY A 34 -6.22 17.10 2.07
N ASP A 35 -7.48 17.25 2.48
CA ASP A 35 -8.22 18.50 2.67
C ASP A 35 -8.55 18.66 4.17
#